data_AF-A0A286JZI7-F1
#
_entry.id   AF-A0A286JZI7-F1
#
_cell.length_a   1.000
_cell.length_b   1.000
_cell.length_c   1.000
_cell.angle_alpha   90.00
_cell.angle_beta   90.00
_cell.angle_gamma   90.00
#
_symmetry.space_group_name_H-M   'P 1'
#
loop_
_entity.id
_entity.type
_entity.pdbx_description
1 polymer ?
#
loop_
_entity_poly.entity_id
_entity_poly.type
_entity_poly.pdbx_seq_one_letter_code
_entity_poly.pdbx_strand_id
1 'polypeptide(L)'
;YLYSMETGEYYFLELNPRLQVEHPVTEWIAEVNLPAAQVAVGMGIPLWQVPIRRFYGMDNGGGYDIWRKTAALATPFNFDEVDSQWPKGHCVAVRITSEDPDDGFKPTGGKVKEISFKSKPNVWAYFSVKGGGIHEFADSQFGIVFAYGV
;
A
#
# COMPACT_ATOMS: atom_id res chain seq x y z
N TYR A 1 -11.49 -8.08 -9.45
CA TYR A 1 -12.23 -9.31 -9.80
C TYR A 1 -13.25 -9.60 -8.73
N LEU A 2 -14.33 -10.29 -9.07
CA LEU A 2 -15.24 -10.94 -8.15
C LEU A 2 -14.90 -12.43 -8.11
N TYR A 3 -14.69 -12.99 -6.92
CA TYR A 3 -14.39 -14.41 -6.72
C TYR A 3 -15.61 -15.12 -6.13
N SER A 4 -16.01 -16.25 -6.72
CA SER A 4 -17.06 -17.11 -6.17
C SER A 4 -16.47 -18.25 -5.37
N MET A 5 -16.75 -18.30 -4.06
CA MET A 5 -16.27 -19.38 -3.19
C MET A 5 -16.85 -20.76 -3.55
N GLU A 6 -18.05 -20.80 -4.14
CA GLU A 6 -18.75 -22.04 -4.48
C GLU A 6 -18.19 -22.69 -5.75
N THR A 7 -17.87 -21.88 -6.77
CA THR A 7 -17.42 -22.37 -8.07
C THR A 7 -15.91 -22.28 -8.25
N GLY A 8 -15.22 -21.44 -7.48
CA GLY A 8 -13.80 -21.15 -7.66
C GLY A 8 -13.52 -20.23 -8.86
N GLU A 9 -14.54 -19.64 -9.48
CA GLU A 9 -14.40 -18.81 -10.68
C GLU A 9 -14.13 -17.33 -10.34
N TYR A 10 -13.46 -16.65 -11.29
CA TYR A 10 -13.15 -15.22 -11.23
C TYR A 10 -13.87 -14.47 -12.36
N TYR A 11 -14.50 -13.35 -12.01
CA TYR A 11 -15.16 -12.48 -12.97
C TYR A 11 -14.52 -11.10 -12.95
N PHE A 12 -14.19 -10.57 -14.13
CA PHE A 12 -13.68 -9.21 -14.26
C PHE A 12 -14.76 -8.20 -13.83
N LEU A 13 -14.34 -7.13 -13.16
CA LEU A 13 -15.24 -6.03 -12.77
C LEU A 13 -14.81 -4.75 -13.50
N GLU A 14 -13.62 -4.28 -13.17
CA GLU A 14 -13.04 -3.06 -13.71
C GLU A 14 -11.52 -3.06 -13.52
N LEU A 15 -10.87 -2.07 -14.12
CA LEU A 15 -9.48 -1.72 -13.87
C LEU A 15 -9.44 -0.30 -13.33
N ASN A 16 -8.79 -0.10 -12.18
CA ASN A 16 -8.61 1.22 -11.56
C ASN A 16 -7.26 1.81 -12.02
N PRO A 17 -7.23 2.82 -12.91
CA PRO A 17 -5.99 3.38 -13.47
C PRO A 17 -5.33 4.40 -12.50
N ARG A 18 -5.21 4.04 -11.23
CA ARG A 18 -4.69 4.91 -10.16
C ARG A 18 -4.12 4.06 -9.02
N LEU A 19 -3.23 4.65 -8.23
CA LEU A 19 -2.81 4.05 -6.96
C LEU A 19 -4.01 3.99 -6.01
N GLN A 20 -4.23 2.83 -5.37
CA GLN A 20 -5.27 2.67 -4.36
C GLN A 20 -4.76 3.08 -2.97
N VAL A 21 -5.65 3.57 -2.10
CA VAL A 21 -5.24 4.05 -0.76
C VAL A 21 -4.71 2.91 0.12
N GLU A 22 -5.19 1.69 -0.09
CA GLU A 22 -4.78 0.45 0.58
C GLU A 22 -3.47 -0.16 0.06
N HIS A 23 -2.77 0.48 -0.89
CA HIS A 23 -1.50 0.00 -1.44
C HIS A 23 -0.44 -0.41 -0.39
N PRO A 24 -0.34 0.21 0.82
CA PRO A 24 0.68 -0.19 1.77
C PRO A 24 0.53 -1.65 2.24
N VAL A 25 -0.67 -2.25 2.15
CA VAL A 25 -0.85 -3.70 2.40
C VAL A 25 0.03 -4.52 1.46
N THR A 26 0.04 -4.17 0.18
CA THR A 26 0.86 -4.86 -0.83
C THR A 26 2.33 -4.52 -0.65
N GLU A 27 2.67 -3.27 -0.34
CA GLU A 27 4.07 -2.87 -0.10
C GLU A 27 4.73 -3.67 1.03
N TRP A 28 3.99 -3.97 2.10
CA TRP A 28 4.49 -4.75 3.23
C TRP A 28 4.82 -6.18 2.87
N ILE A 29 3.93 -6.86 2.15
CA ILE A 29 4.11 -8.28 1.83
C ILE A 29 5.05 -8.50 0.64
N ALA A 30 5.19 -7.51 -0.24
CA ALA A 30 6.06 -7.54 -1.42
C ALA A 30 7.42 -6.85 -1.20
N GLU A 31 7.59 -6.08 -0.14
CA GLU A 31 8.76 -5.25 0.16
C GLU A 31 9.15 -4.27 -0.96
N VAL A 32 8.14 -3.72 -1.63
CA VAL A 32 8.29 -2.76 -2.74
C VAL A 32 7.65 -1.44 -2.33
N ASN A 33 8.40 -0.33 -2.48
CA ASN A 33 7.84 1.02 -2.37
C ASN A 33 7.21 1.42 -3.72
N LEU A 34 5.89 1.35 -3.79
CA LEU A 34 5.10 1.60 -4.99
C LEU A 34 5.14 3.08 -5.44
N PRO A 35 5.00 4.09 -4.55
CA PRO A 35 5.17 5.49 -4.95
C PRO A 35 6.55 5.78 -5.56
N ALA A 36 7.63 5.26 -4.97
CA ALA A 36 8.98 5.42 -5.51
C ALA A 36 9.14 4.73 -6.87
N ALA A 37 8.55 3.53 -7.03
CA ALA A 37 8.54 2.83 -8.32
C ALA A 37 7.77 3.62 -9.39
N GLN A 38 6.62 4.21 -9.06
CA GLN A 38 5.85 5.06 -9.97
C GLN A 38 6.65 6.29 -10.43
N VAL A 39 7.36 6.95 -9.51
CA VAL A 39 8.24 8.08 -9.87
C VAL A 39 9.36 7.61 -10.81
N ALA A 40 10.03 6.50 -10.50
CA ALA A 40 11.10 5.96 -11.34
C ALA A 40 10.61 5.62 -12.75
N VAL A 41 9.48 4.94 -12.88
CA VAL A 41 8.86 4.64 -14.18
C VAL A 41 8.46 5.93 -14.90
N GLY A 42 7.91 6.91 -14.18
CA GLY A 42 7.59 8.24 -14.73
C GLY A 42 8.80 9.01 -15.25
N MET A 43 10.00 8.71 -14.74
CA MET A 43 11.28 9.24 -15.25
C MET A 43 11.82 8.45 -16.46
N GLY A 44 11.09 7.45 -16.95
CA GLY A 44 11.51 6.59 -18.06
C GLY A 44 12.47 5.47 -17.66
N ILE A 45 12.66 5.23 -16.35
CA ILE A 45 13.50 4.12 -15.88
C ILE A 45 12.75 2.80 -16.19
N PRO A 46 13.38 1.84 -16.89
CA PRO A 46 12.73 0.60 -17.26
C PRO A 46 12.39 -0.23 -16.02
N LEU A 47 11.29 -0.99 -16.10
CA LEU A 47 10.74 -1.74 -14.96
C LEU A 47 11.73 -2.72 -14.33
N TRP A 48 12.62 -3.33 -15.12
CA TRP A 48 13.66 -4.17 -14.54
C TRP A 48 14.57 -3.35 -13.62
N GLN A 49 14.87 -2.07 -13.85
CA GLN A 49 15.76 -1.29 -12.97
C GLN A 49 15.11 -0.73 -11.70
N VAL A 50 13.80 -0.84 -11.52
CA VAL A 50 13.10 -0.25 -10.36
C VAL A 50 12.89 -1.28 -9.23
N PRO A 51 12.53 -0.87 -8.00
CA PRO A 51 12.47 -1.76 -6.83
C PRO A 51 11.59 -3.02 -6.96
N ILE A 52 10.72 -3.11 -7.96
CA ILE A 52 9.89 -4.29 -8.25
C ILE A 52 10.70 -5.58 -8.47
N ARG A 53 12.00 -5.51 -8.82
CA ARG A 53 12.85 -6.71 -8.91
C ARG A 53 12.90 -7.52 -7.60
N ARG A 54 12.70 -6.86 -6.45
CA ARG A 54 12.61 -7.53 -5.14
C ARG A 54 11.46 -8.53 -5.08
N PHE A 55 10.34 -8.17 -5.68
CA PHE A 55 9.19 -9.05 -5.79
C PHE A 55 9.51 -10.33 -6.57
N TYR A 56 10.50 -10.29 -7.46
CA TYR A 56 10.99 -11.44 -8.23
C TYR A 56 12.28 -12.07 -7.68
N GLY A 57 12.72 -11.68 -6.48
CA GLY A 57 13.96 -12.20 -5.87
C GLY A 57 15.26 -11.76 -6.57
N MET A 58 15.18 -10.77 -7.46
CA MET A 58 16.29 -10.28 -8.29
C MET A 58 17.09 -9.15 -7.62
N ASP A 59 17.14 -9.13 -6.28
CA ASP A 59 17.70 -8.01 -5.52
C ASP A 59 19.22 -8.09 -5.33
N ASN A 60 19.86 -6.92 -5.23
CA ASN A 60 21.30 -6.75 -4.98
C ASN A 60 21.61 -6.34 -3.52
N GLY A 61 20.67 -6.56 -2.58
CA GLY A 61 20.83 -6.34 -1.13
C GLY A 61 19.92 -5.28 -0.52
N GLY A 62 20.16 -4.91 0.75
CA GLY A 62 19.41 -3.87 1.49
C GLY A 62 20.23 -2.59 1.76
N GLY A 63 19.56 -1.52 2.19
CA GLY A 63 20.20 -0.28 2.69
C GLY A 63 19.80 1.01 1.97
N TYR A 64 20.21 2.14 2.54
CA TYR A 64 19.86 3.50 2.07
C TYR A 64 20.33 3.80 0.64
N ASP A 65 21.51 3.30 0.25
CA ASP A 65 22.11 3.54 -1.07
C ASP A 65 21.84 2.43 -2.10
N ILE A 66 20.87 1.54 -1.84
CA ILE A 66 20.61 0.38 -2.71
C ILE A 66 20.28 0.81 -4.15
N TRP A 67 19.60 1.94 -4.33
CA TRP A 67 19.25 2.46 -5.65
C TRP A 67 20.48 2.73 -6.51
N ARG A 68 21.62 3.15 -5.92
CA ARG A 68 22.88 3.36 -6.66
C ARG A 68 23.45 2.04 -7.15
N LYS A 69 23.41 1.01 -6.30
CA LYS A 69 23.86 -0.34 -6.66
C LYS A 69 22.96 -0.94 -7.74
N THR A 70 21.65 -0.82 -7.60
CA THR A 70 20.68 -1.30 -8.60
C THR A 70 20.89 -0.57 -9.93
N ALA A 71 21.04 0.75 -9.93
CA ALA A 71 21.32 1.49 -11.17
C ALA A 71 22.62 1.05 -11.87
N ALA A 72 23.65 0.67 -11.10
CA ALA A 72 24.94 0.26 -11.65
C ALA A 72 25.02 -1.22 -12.06
N LEU A 73 24.29 -2.12 -11.38
CA LEU A 73 24.47 -3.58 -11.45
C LEU A 73 23.24 -4.35 -11.92
N ALA A 74 22.08 -3.70 -12.05
CA ALA A 74 20.87 -4.37 -12.52
C ALA A 74 21.08 -4.93 -13.93
N THR A 75 20.66 -6.17 -14.14
CA THR A 75 20.54 -6.78 -15.46
C THR A 75 19.07 -6.90 -15.85
N PRO A 76 18.72 -6.81 -17.14
CA PRO A 76 17.39 -7.16 -17.61
C PRO A 76 17.05 -8.61 -17.27
N PHE A 77 15.77 -8.87 -16.99
CA PHE A 77 15.23 -10.22 -16.86
C PHE A 77 13.83 -10.24 -17.48
N ASN A 78 13.40 -11.41 -17.95
CA ASN A 78 12.08 -11.58 -18.53
C ASN A 78 11.05 -11.79 -17.41
N PHE A 79 10.10 -10.86 -17.27
CA PHE A 79 9.03 -10.95 -16.27
C PHE A 79 8.09 -12.13 -16.49
N ASP A 80 7.98 -12.64 -17.72
CA ASP A 80 7.11 -13.76 -18.07
C ASP A 80 7.74 -15.13 -17.74
N GLU A 81 9.05 -15.17 -17.45
CA GLU A 81 9.81 -16.40 -17.19
C GLU A 81 10.22 -16.56 -15.71
N VAL A 82 9.86 -15.60 -14.86
CA VAL A 82 10.29 -15.59 -13.45
C VAL A 82 9.09 -15.56 -12.53
N ASP A 83 9.12 -16.44 -11.53
CA ASP A 83 8.10 -16.44 -10.50
C ASP A 83 8.33 -15.32 -9.48
N SER A 84 7.23 -14.73 -9.03
CA SER A 84 7.27 -13.85 -7.86
C SER A 84 7.62 -14.63 -6.60
N GLN A 85 8.27 -13.96 -5.66
CA GLN A 85 8.49 -14.47 -4.32
C GLN A 85 7.15 -14.60 -3.57
N TRP A 86 7.08 -15.61 -2.72
CA TRP A 86 5.94 -15.76 -1.81
C TRP A 86 5.85 -14.56 -0.84
N PRO A 87 4.63 -14.08 -0.53
CA PRO A 87 4.41 -13.08 0.51
C PRO A 87 5.08 -13.48 1.82
N LYS A 88 5.86 -12.57 2.42
CA LYS A 88 6.63 -12.84 3.67
C LYS A 88 5.79 -12.86 4.95
N GLY A 89 4.48 -12.68 4.83
CA GLY A 89 3.52 -12.58 5.92
C GLY A 89 2.18 -12.05 5.42
N HIS A 90 1.35 -11.60 6.35
CA HIS A 90 0.04 -11.02 6.10
C HIS A 90 0.00 -9.59 6.62
N CYS A 91 -0.67 -8.71 5.86
CA CYS A 91 -0.98 -7.36 6.30
C CYS A 91 -2.49 -7.14 6.24
N VAL A 92 -3.04 -6.56 7.31
CA VAL A 92 -4.44 -6.13 7.40
C VAL A 92 -4.46 -4.62 7.57
N ALA A 93 -5.30 -3.95 6.78
CA ALA A 93 -5.55 -2.52 6.91
C ALA A 93 -6.97 -2.24 7.42
N VAL A 94 -7.09 -1.22 8.26
CA VAL A 94 -8.36 -0.70 8.77
C VAL A 94 -8.43 0.79 8.47
N ARG A 95 -9.46 1.21 7.74
CA ARG A 95 -9.75 2.62 7.49
C ARG A 95 -10.43 3.22 8.73
N ILE A 96 -10.02 4.42 9.12
CA ILE A 96 -10.60 5.17 10.22
C ILE A 96 -11.43 6.31 9.61
N THR A 97 -12.74 6.25 9.79
CA THR A 97 -13.71 7.21 9.25
C THR A 97 -14.39 7.99 10.37
N SER A 98 -14.94 9.15 10.04
CA SER A 98 -15.79 9.96 10.93
C SER A 98 -17.28 9.66 10.75
N GLU A 99 -17.61 8.41 10.44
CA GLU A 99 -18.98 7.94 10.23
C GLU A 99 -19.57 7.39 11.53
N ASP A 100 -20.81 7.76 11.82
CA ASP A 100 -21.49 7.34 13.06
C ASP A 100 -22.32 6.06 12.82
N PRO A 101 -21.93 4.90 13.39
CA PRO A 101 -22.70 3.65 13.23
C PRO A 101 -24.09 3.71 13.87
N ASP A 102 -24.30 4.54 14.89
CA ASP A 102 -25.59 4.69 15.58
C ASP A 102 -26.55 5.62 14.80
N ASP A 103 -26.03 6.45 13.89
CA ASP A 103 -26.77 7.29 12.95
C ASP A 103 -26.59 6.81 11.49
N GLY A 104 -26.54 5.48 11.28
CA GLY A 104 -26.59 4.88 9.94
C GLY A 104 -25.36 5.13 9.08
N PHE A 105 -24.17 5.20 9.70
CA PHE A 105 -22.87 5.51 9.07
C PHE A 105 -22.80 6.88 8.42
N LYS A 106 -23.57 7.85 8.94
CA LYS A 106 -23.54 9.22 8.41
C LYS A 106 -22.19 9.89 8.65
N PRO A 107 -21.53 10.45 7.61
CA PRO A 107 -20.31 11.22 7.77
C PRO A 107 -20.54 12.45 8.65
N THR A 108 -19.72 12.59 9.68
CA THR A 108 -19.81 13.69 10.63
C THR A 108 -18.52 14.52 10.60
N GLY A 109 -18.67 15.82 10.36
CA GLY A 109 -17.59 16.79 10.48
C GLY A 109 -17.45 17.30 11.93
N GLY A 110 -16.38 18.04 12.21
CA GLY A 110 -16.18 18.64 13.53
C GLY A 110 -14.73 18.69 13.95
N LYS A 111 -14.48 19.25 15.15
CA LYS A 111 -13.12 19.37 15.69
C LYS A 111 -12.62 18.04 16.24
N VAL A 112 -11.41 17.67 15.85
CA VAL A 112 -10.65 16.57 16.43
C VAL A 112 -9.96 17.09 17.68
N LYS A 113 -10.37 16.57 18.85
CA LYS A 113 -9.80 16.99 20.14
C LYS A 113 -8.45 16.34 20.42
N GLU A 114 -8.33 15.05 20.14
CA GLU A 114 -7.13 14.27 20.40
C GLU A 114 -7.02 13.13 19.39
N ILE A 115 -5.80 12.85 18.94
CA ILE A 115 -5.44 11.59 18.27
C ILE A 115 -4.24 11.03 19.02
N SER A 116 -4.43 9.90 19.67
CA SER A 116 -3.38 9.20 20.41
C SER A 116 -3.28 7.77 19.88
N PHE A 117 -2.37 7.57 18.92
CA PHE A 117 -2.08 6.25 18.37
C PHE A 117 -0.82 5.68 19.00
N LYS A 118 -0.94 4.49 19.59
CA LYS A 118 0.18 3.76 20.20
C LYS A 118 0.72 2.75 19.21
N SER A 119 1.78 3.13 18.49
CA SER A 119 2.45 2.21 17.58
C SER A 119 3.01 0.98 18.30
N LYS A 120 3.05 -0.13 17.58
CA LYS A 120 3.71 -1.39 17.97
C LYS A 120 4.67 -1.76 16.84
N PRO A 121 5.66 -2.66 17.07
CA PRO A 121 6.61 -3.05 16.03
C PRO A 121 5.97 -3.44 14.69
N ASN A 122 4.81 -4.11 14.75
CA ASN A 122 4.10 -4.57 13.56
C ASN A 122 2.78 -3.82 13.33
N VAL A 123 2.51 -2.72 14.04
CA VAL A 123 1.27 -1.95 13.88
C VAL A 123 1.60 -0.47 13.78
N TRP A 124 1.25 0.13 12.65
CA TRP A 124 1.50 1.53 12.36
C TRP A 124 0.29 2.16 11.71
N ALA A 125 0.24 3.49 11.72
CA ALA A 125 -0.89 4.24 11.19
C ALA A 125 -0.42 5.61 10.70
N TYR A 126 -1.17 6.18 9.77
CA TYR A 126 -1.08 7.61 9.45
C TYR A 126 -2.46 8.24 9.39
N PHE A 127 -2.51 9.52 9.73
CA PHE A 127 -3.72 10.32 9.79
C PHE A 127 -3.52 11.59 8.96
N SER A 128 -4.53 12.01 8.21
CA SER A 128 -4.54 13.26 7.44
C SER A 128 -4.77 14.48 8.33
N VAL A 129 -5.33 14.28 9.52
CA VAL A 129 -5.58 15.32 10.52
C VAL A 129 -4.69 15.05 11.74
N LYS A 130 -3.97 16.07 12.22
CA LYS A 130 -3.17 16.03 13.47
C LYS A 130 -3.69 16.97 14.56
N GLY A 131 -4.56 17.90 14.17
CA GLY A 131 -5.22 18.90 14.99
C GLY A 131 -6.16 19.72 14.09
N GLY A 132 -7.15 20.39 14.66
CA GLY A 132 -8.18 21.10 13.89
C GLY A 132 -9.47 20.30 13.80
N GLY A 133 -9.98 20.07 12.59
CA GLY A 133 -11.24 19.37 12.39
C GLY A 133 -11.42 18.80 10.98
N ILE A 134 -12.40 17.93 10.85
CA ILE A 134 -12.87 17.37 9.58
C ILE A 134 -13.96 18.30 9.08
N HIS A 135 -13.76 18.93 7.93
CA HIS A 135 -14.75 19.80 7.32
C HIS A 135 -15.65 19.01 6.35
N GLU A 136 -16.80 19.57 6.00
CA GLU A 136 -17.82 18.89 5.17
C GLU A 136 -17.36 18.51 3.76
N PHE A 137 -16.40 19.25 3.20
CA PHE A 137 -15.79 18.94 1.89
C PHE A 137 -14.64 17.92 1.95
N ALA A 138 -14.28 17.41 3.13
CA ALA A 138 -13.23 16.42 3.29
C ALA A 138 -13.81 15.01 3.16
N ASP A 139 -12.97 14.05 2.80
CA ASP A 139 -13.32 12.63 2.91
C ASP A 139 -13.61 12.28 4.39
N SER A 140 -14.58 11.40 4.63
CA SER A 140 -14.88 10.88 5.96
C SER A 140 -13.70 10.08 6.51
N GLN A 141 -12.90 9.46 5.63
CA GLN A 141 -11.67 8.77 6.00
C GLN A 141 -10.56 9.77 6.32
N PHE A 142 -10.18 9.84 7.60
CA PHE A 142 -9.09 10.70 8.07
C PHE A 142 -7.86 9.93 8.57
N GLY A 143 -7.92 8.60 8.57
CA GLY A 143 -6.78 7.76 8.94
C GLY A 143 -6.86 6.35 8.39
N ILE A 144 -5.74 5.66 8.47
CA ILE A 144 -5.63 4.24 8.17
C ILE A 144 -4.59 3.61 9.08
N VAL A 145 -4.91 2.41 9.57
CA VAL A 145 -4.06 1.59 10.44
C VAL A 145 -3.69 0.33 9.68
N PHE A 146 -2.44 -0.10 9.80
CA PHE A 146 -1.94 -1.34 9.23
C PHE A 146 -1.36 -2.20 10.34
N ALA A 147 -1.71 -3.49 10.31
CA ALA A 147 -1.12 -4.52 11.16
C ALA A 147 -0.47 -5.58 10.27
N TYR A 148 0.75 -5.97 10.63
CA TYR A 148 1.52 -7.01 9.95
C TYR A 148 1.76 -8.21 10.88
N GLY A 149 1.79 -9.41 10.32
CA GLY A 149 2.10 -10.65 11.03
C GLY A 149 2.71 -11.69 10.10
N VAL A 150 3.54 -12.57 10.65
CA VAL A 150 4.15 -13.71 9.94
C VAL A 150 3.52 -14.99 10.47
#